data_AF-A0A7R8WZ70-F1
#
_entry.id   AF-A0A7R8WZ70-F1
#
_cell.length_a   1.000
_cell.length_b   1.000
_cell.length_c   1.000
_cell.angle_alpha   90.00
_cell.angle_beta   90.00
_cell.angle_gamma   90.00
#
_symmetry.space_group_name_H-M   'P 1'
#
loop_
_entity.id
_entity.type
_entity.pdbx_description
1 polymer ?
#
loop_
_entity_poly.entity_id
_entity_poly.type
_entity_poly.pdbx_seq_one_letter_code
_entity_poly.pdbx_strand_id
1 'polypeptide(L)'
;MIIRCCGAAGYNDFEYREIPFSCRNHVTGNNYINGCAEEMSMYLESKTGWIAGIGLVLCLLQIFGILFAVCLCRAIKREAKDYQ
;
A
#
# COMPACT_ATOMS: atom_id res chain seq x y z
N MET A 1 6.35 0.05 10.01
CA MET A 1 5.86 -1.35 9.90
C MET A 1 7.03 -2.26 10.24
N ILE A 2 6.91 -3.10 11.27
CA ILE A 2 7.95 -4.08 11.60
C ILE A 2 7.40 -5.45 11.21
N ILE A 3 7.94 -6.01 10.13
CA ILE A 3 7.56 -7.33 9.62
C ILE A 3 8.25 -8.35 10.52
N ARG A 4 7.47 -9.27 11.09
CA ARG A 4 7.93 -10.27 12.07
C ARG A 4 8.54 -11.47 11.34
N CYS A 5 9.70 -11.27 10.76
CA CYS A 5 10.36 -12.24 9.90
C CYS A 5 11.85 -12.37 10.19
N CYS A 6 12.47 -13.42 9.66
CA CYS A 6 13.92 -13.58 9.66
C CYS A 6 14.40 -14.14 8.33
N GLY A 7 15.39 -13.49 7.73
CA GLY A 7 15.95 -13.92 6.44
C GLY A 7 15.00 -13.72 5.26
N ALA A 8 15.41 -14.17 4.08
CA ALA A 8 14.60 -14.14 2.87
C ALA A 8 13.55 -15.27 2.90
N ALA A 9 13.99 -16.50 3.19
CA ALA A 9 13.16 -17.70 3.28
C ALA A 9 12.96 -18.19 4.72
N GLY A 10 13.82 -17.79 5.65
CA GLY A 10 13.69 -18.11 7.07
C GLY A 10 15.01 -17.90 7.83
N TYR A 11 15.01 -18.21 9.12
CA TYR A 11 16.23 -18.08 9.95
C TYR A 11 17.38 -18.99 9.50
N ASN A 12 17.08 -20.06 8.74
CA ASN A 12 18.07 -20.98 8.17
C ASN A 12 18.97 -20.30 7.12
N ASP A 13 18.59 -19.13 6.58
CA ASP A 13 19.45 -18.36 5.69
C ASP A 13 20.75 -17.91 6.38
N PHE A 14 20.77 -17.97 7.72
CA PHE A 14 21.92 -17.69 8.56
C PHE A 14 22.62 -18.95 9.08
N GLU A 15 22.41 -20.14 8.49
CA GLU A 15 22.98 -21.42 9.00
C GLU A 15 24.50 -21.37 9.28
N TYR A 16 25.25 -20.56 8.53
CA TYR A 16 26.70 -20.38 8.69
C TYR A 16 27.11 -19.02 9.31
N ARG A 17 26.16 -18.26 9.86
CA ARG A 17 26.39 -16.92 10.43
C ARG A 17 25.59 -16.74 11.72
N GLU A 18 25.96 -15.75 12.51
CA GLU A 18 25.15 -15.37 13.66
C GLU A 18 23.82 -14.75 13.20
N ILE A 19 22.72 -15.23 13.76
CA ILE A 19 21.39 -14.68 13.51
C ILE A 19 21.34 -13.26 14.10
N PRO A 20 20.97 -12.23 13.31
CA PRO A 20 20.96 -10.86 13.80
C PRO A 20 19.89 -10.65 14.88
N PHE A 21 20.16 -9.79 15.86
CA PHE A 21 19.22 -9.47 16.94
C PHE A 21 17.86 -8.95 16.45
N SER A 22 17.80 -8.37 15.25
CA SER A 22 16.56 -7.93 14.61
C SER A 22 15.59 -9.08 14.29
N CYS A 23 16.09 -10.32 14.17
CA CYS A 23 15.25 -11.50 13.98
C CYS A 23 14.60 -11.99 15.28
N ARG A 24 14.96 -11.43 16.44
CA ARG A 24 14.51 -11.94 17.73
C ARG A 24 13.21 -11.28 18.14
N ASN A 25 12.23 -12.09 18.49
CA ASN A 25 10.96 -11.63 19.04
C ASN A 25 11.18 -11.04 20.43
N HIS A 26 10.84 -9.76 20.59
CA HIS A 26 11.00 -9.03 21.86
C HIS A 26 10.13 -9.56 23.01
N VAL A 27 9.06 -10.31 22.71
CA VAL A 27 8.16 -10.88 23.73
C VAL A 27 8.62 -12.27 24.16
N THR A 28 8.91 -13.15 23.20
CA THR A 28 9.22 -14.56 23.49
C THR A 28 10.71 -14.86 23.57
N GLY A 29 11.58 -13.95 23.10
CA GLY A 29 13.02 -14.17 23.02
C GLY A 29 13.46 -15.15 21.92
N ASN A 30 12.53 -15.75 21.18
CA ASN A 30 12.80 -16.70 20.10
C ASN A 30 12.98 -15.96 18.75
N ASN A 31 13.71 -16.57 17.81
CA ASN A 31 13.83 -16.04 16.46
C ASN A 31 12.54 -16.25 15.65
N TYR A 32 12.25 -15.33 14.74
CA TYR A 32 11.18 -15.52 13.76
C TYR A 32 11.54 -16.66 12.80
N ILE A 33 10.58 -17.54 12.56
CA ILE A 33 10.78 -18.75 11.74
C ILE A 33 10.62 -18.43 10.25
N ASN A 34 9.60 -17.62 9.94
CA ASN A 34 9.18 -17.33 8.58
C ASN A 34 10.09 -16.28 7.92
N GLY A 35 10.29 -16.44 6.61
CA GLY A 35 11.03 -15.51 5.77
C GLY A 35 10.29 -14.20 5.56
N CYS A 36 11.04 -13.13 5.31
CA CYS A 36 10.47 -11.80 5.08
C CYS A 36 9.67 -11.71 3.79
N ALA A 37 10.00 -12.52 2.77
CA ALA A 37 9.23 -12.55 1.53
C ALA A 37 7.81 -13.08 1.76
N GLU A 38 7.69 -14.19 2.49
CA GLU A 38 6.40 -14.81 2.80
C GLU A 38 5.54 -13.91 3.69
N GLU A 39 6.09 -13.42 4.81
CA GLU A 39 5.36 -12.54 5.73
C GLU A 39 4.91 -11.24 5.06
N MET A 40 5.73 -10.69 4.16
CA MET A 40 5.36 -9.50 3.41
C MET A 40 4.25 -9.78 2.40
N SER A 41 4.30 -10.92 1.71
CA SER A 41 3.23 -11.35 0.80
C SER A 41 1.91 -11.55 1.55
N MET A 42 1.91 -12.24 2.68
CA MET A 42 0.71 -12.43 3.51
C MET A 42 0.18 -11.11 4.05
N TYR A 43 1.08 -10.20 4.48
CA TYR A 43 0.69 -8.87 4.92
C TYR A 43 0.00 -8.09 3.80
N LEU A 44 0.60 -8.10 2.60
CA LEU A 44 0.04 -7.43 1.43
C LEU A 44 -1.29 -8.05 1.03
N GLU A 45 -1.44 -9.36 1.05
CA GLU A 45 -2.70 -10.05 0.72
C GLU A 45 -3.84 -9.56 1.63
N SER A 46 -3.60 -9.47 2.94
CA SER A 46 -4.59 -8.96 3.90
C SER A 46 -4.95 -7.47 3.69
N LYS A 47 -4.03 -6.67 3.16
CA LYS A 47 -4.21 -5.22 3.00
C LYS A 47 -4.56 -4.77 1.59
N THR A 48 -4.37 -5.63 0.59
CA THR A 48 -4.62 -5.34 -0.83
C THR A 48 -6.06 -4.91 -1.05
N GLY A 49 -7.03 -5.53 -0.37
CA GLY A 49 -8.45 -5.15 -0.50
C GLY A 49 -8.71 -3.68 -0.13
N TRP A 50 -8.13 -3.20 0.98
CA TRP A 50 -8.27 -1.81 1.40
C TRP A 50 -7.54 -0.85 0.46
N ILE A 51 -6.31 -1.18 0.06
CA ILE A 51 -5.50 -0.35 -0.83
C ILE A 51 -6.18 -0.20 -2.19
N ALA A 52 -6.68 -1.31 -2.76
CA ALA A 52 -7.40 -1.30 -4.03
C ALA A 52 -8.70 -0.51 -3.94
N GLY A 53 -9.45 -0.67 -2.84
CA GLY A 53 -10.69 0.09 -2.61
C GLY A 53 -10.46 1.59 -2.54
N ILE A 54 -9.47 2.04 -1.76
CA ILE A 54 -9.10 3.46 -1.66
C ILE A 54 -8.64 3.99 -3.02
N GLY A 55 -7.80 3.23 -3.74
CA GLY A 55 -7.35 3.60 -5.08
C GLY A 55 -8.50 3.79 -6.06
N LEU A 56 -9.48 2.89 -6.07
CA LEU A 56 -10.65 2.97 -6.94
C LEU A 56 -11.52 4.19 -6.63
N VAL A 57 -11.74 4.49 -5.35
CA VAL A 57 -12.50 5.68 -4.92
C VAL A 57 -11.79 6.97 -5.36
N LEU A 58 -10.47 7.06 -5.18
CA LEU A 58 -9.70 8.23 -5.63
C LEU A 58 -9.78 8.40 -7.15
N CYS A 59 -9.68 7.32 -7.92
CA CYS A 59 -9.84 7.36 -9.38
C CYS A 59 -11.23 7.88 -9.79
N LEU A 60 -12.29 7.41 -9.14
CA LEU A 60 -13.66 7.88 -9.43
C LEU A 60 -13.83 9.36 -9.08
N LEU A 61 -13.36 9.80 -7.91
CA LEU A 61 -13.38 11.21 -7.51
C LEU A 61 -12.64 12.09 -8.52
N GLN A 62 -11.50 11.63 -9.03
CA GLN A 62 -10.74 12.35 -10.05
C GLN A 62 -11.54 12.52 -11.35
N ILE A 63 -12.20 11.45 -11.82
CA ILE A 63 -13.05 11.49 -13.02
C ILE A 63 -14.20 12.48 -12.83
N PHE A 64 -14.91 12.41 -11.70
CA PHE A 64 -15.99 13.36 -11.39
C PHE A 64 -15.48 14.79 -11.29
N GLY A 65 -14.31 15.01 -10.68
CA GLY A 65 -13.68 16.33 -10.61
C GLY A 65 -13.42 16.92 -12.00
N ILE A 66 -12.89 16.12 -12.93
CA ILE A 66 -12.67 16.54 -14.32
C ILE A 66 -14.00 16.83 -15.02
N LEU A 67 -15.01 15.98 -14.86
CA LEU A 67 -16.33 16.18 -15.46
C LEU A 67 -16.97 17.48 -14.99
N PHE A 68 -16.99 17.73 -13.67
CA PHE A 68 -17.55 18.96 -13.12
C PHE A 68 -16.77 20.20 -13.57
N ALA A 69 -15.44 20.13 -13.61
CA ALA A 69 -14.61 21.23 -14.12
C ALA A 69 -14.94 21.56 -15.58
N VAL A 70 -15.04 20.54 -16.45
CA VAL A 70 -15.39 20.74 -17.87
C VAL A 70 -16.80 21.31 -18.02
N CYS A 71 -17.78 20.79 -17.28
CA CYS A 71 -19.16 21.29 -17.28
C CYS A 71 -19.22 22.76 -16.84
N LEU A 72 -18.52 23.11 -15.75
CA LEU A 72 -18.45 24.47 -15.24
C LEU A 72 -17.80 25.42 -16.24
N CYS A 73 -16.66 25.03 -16.84
CA CYS A 73 -16.00 25.83 -17.87
C CYS A 73 -16.89 26.05 -19.09
N ARG A 74 -17.68 25.04 -19.49
CA ARG A 74 -18.64 25.17 -20.60
C ARG A 74 -19.79 26.11 -20.25
N ALA A 75 -20.31 26.03 -19.03
CA ALA A 75 -21.35 26.95 -18.56
C ALA A 75 -20.85 28.40 -18.57
N ILE A 76 -19.70 28.68 -17.96
CA ILE A 76 -19.10 30.03 -17.94
C ILE A 76 -18.86 30.57 -19.37
N LYS A 77 -18.34 29.73 -20.27
CA LYS A 77 -18.12 30.13 -21.67
C LYS A 77 -19.42 30.42 -22.43
N ARG A 78 -20.53 29.79 -22.06
CA ARG A 78 -21.84 30.04 -22.67
C ARG A 78 -22.39 31.39 -22.22
N GLU A 79 -22.40 31.64 -20.92
CA GLU A 79 -22.81 32.93 -20.35
C GLU A 79 -21.98 34.10 -20.92
N ALA A 80 -20.66 33.92 -21.08
CA ALA A 80 -19.80 34.93 -21.67
C ALA A 80 -20.09 35.22 -23.16
N LYS A 81 -20.60 34.24 -23.92
CA LYS A 81 -21.00 34.42 -25.32
C LYS A 81 -22.35 35.11 -25.44
N ASP A 82 -23.29 34.83 -24.55
CA ASP A 82 -24.63 35.44 -24.58
C ASP A 82 -24.59 36.93 -24.19
N TYR A 83 -23.51 37.42 -23.56
CA TYR A 83 -23.32 38.85 -23.25
C TYR A 83 -22.73 39.68 -24.41
N GLN A 84 -22.24 39.05 -25.48
CA GLN A 84 -21.58 39.73 -26.61
C GLN A 84 -22.48 39.75 -27.85
#